data_AF-A0A4R4RCH7-F1
#
_entry.id   AF-A0A4R4RCH7-F1
#
_cell.length_a   1.000
_cell.length_b   1.000
_cell.length_c   1.000
_cell.angle_alpha   90.00
_cell.angle_beta   90.00
_cell.angle_gamma   90.00
#
_symmetry.space_group_name_H-M   'P 1'
#
loop_
_entity.id
_entity.type
_entity.pdbx_description
1 polymer ?
#
loop_
_entity_poly.entity_id
_entity_poly.type
_entity_poly.pdbx_seq_one_letter_code
_entity_poly.pdbx_strand_id
1 'polypeptide(L)'
;MGVYSLPDMPYAYGALEPAMSGEILKLHRSKHHPAYARGGNDALEQLAEARDKSDFAGPVGLEKTFTFNLSGHVPHSIFWPSGSSPRRTVGPWMTWSGS
;
A
#
# COMPACT_ATOMS: atom_id res chain seq x y z
N MET A 1 19.24 -3.70 4.51
CA MET A 1 17.99 -3.74 3.72
C MET A 1 17.06 -2.70 4.32
N GLY A 2 16.36 -1.90 3.52
CA GLY A 2 15.34 -0.98 4.05
C GLY A 2 14.11 -1.76 4.54
N VAL A 3 13.40 -1.22 5.54
CA VAL A 3 12.15 -1.77 6.09
C VAL A 3 10.97 -1.13 5.34
N TYR A 4 9.97 -1.92 4.95
CA TYR A 4 8.76 -1.41 4.33
C TYR A 4 7.91 -0.66 5.35
N SER A 5 7.43 0.51 4.96
CA SER A 5 6.58 1.38 5.76
C SER A 5 5.37 1.82 4.95
N LEU A 6 4.32 2.30 5.62
CA LEU A 6 3.10 2.68 4.94
C LEU A 6 3.24 4.14 4.48
N PRO A 7 2.93 4.45 3.20
CA PRO A 7 2.90 5.83 2.73
C PRO A 7 1.74 6.59 3.37
N ASP A 8 1.91 7.89 3.55
CA ASP A 8 0.86 8.77 4.05
C ASP A 8 -0.34 8.80 3.09
N MET A 9 -1.54 8.96 3.66
CA MET A 9 -2.75 9.13 2.86
C MET A 9 -2.92 10.60 2.49
N PRO A 10 -3.06 10.95 1.20
CA PRO A 10 -3.13 12.36 0.78
C PRO A 10 -4.52 12.99 0.87
N TYR A 11 -5.55 12.24 1.27
CA TYR A 11 -6.93 12.71 1.33
C TYR A 11 -7.72 12.05 2.48
N ALA A 12 -8.90 12.59 2.80
CA ALA A 12 -9.77 12.01 3.82
C ALA A 12 -10.42 10.70 3.35
N TYR A 13 -10.84 9.82 4.27
CA TYR A 13 -11.42 8.52 3.91
C TYR A 13 -12.67 8.60 3.03
N GLY A 14 -13.49 9.65 3.15
CA GLY A 14 -14.68 9.85 2.30
C GLY A 14 -14.40 10.49 0.93
N ALA A 15 -13.14 10.78 0.58
CA ALA A 15 -12.82 11.55 -0.63
C ALA A 15 -13.16 10.85 -1.96
N LEU A 16 -13.41 9.54 -1.92
CA LEU A 16 -13.73 8.72 -3.10
C LEU A 16 -15.23 8.39 -3.23
N GLU A 17 -16.07 8.93 -2.35
CA GLU A 17 -17.51 8.69 -2.44
C GLU A 17 -18.13 9.42 -3.65
N PRO A 18 -19.13 8.83 -4.32
CA PRO A 18 -19.78 7.54 -4.01
C PRO A 18 -19.10 6.32 -4.65
N ALA A 19 -17.99 6.49 -5.38
CA ALA A 19 -17.33 5.41 -6.11
C ALA A 19 -16.71 4.35 -5.18
N MET A 20 -16.30 4.74 -3.97
CA MET A 20 -15.87 3.83 -2.91
C MET A 20 -16.24 4.42 -1.55
N SER A 21 -16.80 3.60 -0.65
CA SER A 21 -17.20 4.07 0.68
C SER A 21 -16.00 4.40 1.56
N GLY A 22 -16.13 5.42 2.39
CA GLY A 22 -15.06 5.78 3.33
C GLY A 22 -14.79 4.71 4.38
N GLU A 23 -15.79 3.88 4.73
CA GLU A 23 -15.60 2.74 5.62
C GLU A 23 -14.66 1.69 5.02
N ILE A 24 -14.90 1.31 3.76
CA ILE A 24 -14.04 0.36 3.05
C ILE A 24 -12.63 0.94 2.95
N LEU A 25 -12.49 2.21 2.54
CA LEU A 25 -11.20 2.85 2.39
C LEU A 25 -10.40 2.87 3.71
N LYS A 26 -11.09 3.13 4.83
CA LYS A 26 -10.51 3.08 6.17
C LYS A 26 -10.07 1.68 6.57
N LEU A 27 -10.91 0.67 6.38
CA LEU A 27 -10.55 -0.72 6.67
C LEU A 27 -9.33 -1.15 5.84
N HIS A 28 -9.37 -0.85 4.54
CA HIS A 28 -8.34 -1.19 3.56
C HIS A 28 -6.98 -0.58 3.92
N ARG A 29 -6.97 0.70 4.31
CA ARG A 29 -5.74 1.41 4.69
C ARG A 29 -5.23 1.10 6.10
N SER A 30 -6.13 0.84 7.06
CA SER A 30 -5.76 0.67 8.48
C SER A 30 -5.58 -0.77 8.93
N LYS A 31 -6.02 -1.75 8.12
CA LYS A 31 -5.88 -3.19 8.42
C LYS A 31 -5.10 -3.93 7.34
N HIS A 32 -5.61 -3.95 6.11
CA HIS A 32 -5.05 -4.79 5.04
C HIS A 32 -3.64 -4.35 4.63
N HIS A 33 -3.45 -3.07 4.28
CA HIS A 33 -2.13 -2.59 3.86
C HIS A 33 -1.03 -2.74 4.95
N PRO A 34 -1.27 -2.41 6.23
CA PRO A 34 -0.29 -2.64 7.28
C PRO A 34 0.12 -4.11 7.46
N ALA A 35 -0.82 -5.04 7.27
CA ALA A 35 -0.52 -6.47 7.38
C ALA A 35 0.50 -6.91 6.33
N TYR A 36 0.36 -6.45 5.09
CA TYR A 36 1.31 -6.73 4.01
C TYR A 36 2.71 -6.16 4.29
N ALA A 37 2.80 -4.91 4.75
CA ALA A 37 4.09 -4.32 5.08
C ALA A 37 4.80 -5.10 6.21
N ARG A 38 4.06 -5.45 7.28
CA ARG A 38 4.59 -6.25 8.40
C ARG A 38 5.05 -7.63 7.94
N GLY A 39 4.19 -8.38 7.27
CA GLY A 39 4.55 -9.73 6.81
C GLY A 39 5.73 -9.75 5.83
N GLY A 40 5.90 -8.69 5.02
CA GLY A 40 7.07 -8.54 4.15
C GLY A 40 8.36 -8.29 4.94
N ASN A 41 8.30 -7.46 5.98
CA ASN A 41 9.44 -7.20 6.87
C ASN A 41 9.82 -8.45 7.67
N ASP A 42 8.85 -9.14 8.25
CA ASP A 42 9.08 -10.36 9.03
C ASP A 42 9.71 -11.47 8.16
N ALA A 43 9.31 -11.57 6.89
CA ALA A 43 9.91 -12.52 5.95
C ALA A 43 11.35 -12.13 5.55
N LEU A 44 11.66 -10.83 5.42
CA LEU A 44 13.02 -10.37 5.17
C LEU A 44 13.96 -10.67 6.36
N GLU A 45 13.46 -10.51 7.59
CA GLU A 45 14.21 -10.85 8.80
C GLU A 45 14.51 -12.35 8.84
N GLN A 46 13.52 -13.20 8.60
CA GLN A 46 13.70 -14.66 8.55
C GLN A 46 14.65 -15.10 7.42
N LEU A 47 14.59 -14.47 6.25
CA LEU A 47 15.54 -14.73 5.15
C LEU A 47 16.96 -14.31 5.51
N ALA A 48 17.13 -13.18 6.21
CA ALA A 48 18.44 -12.73 6.68
C ALA A 48 19.01 -13.70 7.72
N GLU A 49 18.21 -14.13 8.69
CA GLU A 49 18.62 -15.14 9.68
C GLU A 49 19.00 -16.47 9.02
N ALA A 50 18.22 -16.94 8.05
CA ALA A 50 18.50 -18.16 7.30
C ALA A 50 19.87 -18.08 6.60
N ARG A 51 20.16 -16.94 5.96
CA ARG A 51 21.46 -16.68 5.33
C ARG A 51 22.60 -16.68 6.34
N ASP A 52 22.43 -15.98 7.47
CA ASP A 52 23.47 -15.85 8.50
C ASP A 52 23.78 -17.20 9.18
N LYS A 53 22.76 -18.07 9.29
CA LYS A 53 22.90 -19.44 9.82
C LYS A 53 23.30 -20.47 8.75
N SER A 54 23.38 -20.08 7.48
CA SER A 54 23.53 -21.01 6.33
C SER A 54 22.48 -22.13 6.30
N ASP A 55 21.26 -21.83 6.79
CA ASP A 55 20.11 -22.76 6.78
C ASP A 55 19.23 -22.47 5.56
N PHE A 56 19.31 -23.34 4.55
CA PHE A 56 18.60 -23.19 3.29
C PHE A 56 17.47 -24.21 3.10
N ALA A 57 16.95 -24.81 4.18
CA ALA A 57 15.80 -25.70 4.10
C ALA A 57 14.47 -24.94 3.94
N GLY A 58 14.34 -23.76 4.56
CA GLY A 58 13.14 -22.90 4.55
C GLY A 58 12.98 -21.79 3.48
N PRO A 59 14.00 -21.36 2.70
CA PRO A 59 13.90 -20.19 1.83
C PRO A 59 12.75 -20.22 0.82
N VAL A 60 12.42 -21.35 0.21
CA VAL A 60 11.33 -21.42 -0.79
C VAL A 60 9.99 -20.96 -0.19
N GLY A 61 9.70 -21.36 1.05
CA GLY A 61 8.49 -20.91 1.76
C GLY A 61 8.56 -19.43 2.12
N LEU A 62 9.72 -18.97 2.58
CA LEU A 62 9.94 -17.58 2.94
C LEU A 62 9.88 -16.63 1.74
N GLU A 63 10.42 -17.02 0.59
CA GLU A 63 10.34 -16.29 -0.67
C GLU A 63 8.89 -16.14 -1.14
N LYS A 64 8.08 -17.21 -1.02
CA LYS A 64 6.65 -17.13 -1.32
C LYS A 64 5.93 -16.18 -0.38
N THR A 65 6.18 -16.27 0.93
CA THR A 65 5.60 -15.38 1.94
C THR A 65 5.99 -13.92 1.68
N PHE A 66 7.28 -13.68 1.40
CA PHE A 66 7.80 -12.37 1.06
C PHE A 66 7.13 -11.81 -0.20
N THR A 67 7.08 -12.61 -1.27
CA THR A 67 6.48 -12.21 -2.55
C THR A 67 4.99 -11.90 -2.41
N PHE A 68 4.24 -12.71 -1.64
CA PHE A 68 2.82 -12.45 -1.38
C PHE A 68 2.60 -11.12 -0.67
N ASN A 69 3.36 -10.87 0.40
CA ASN A 69 3.26 -9.63 1.16
C ASN A 69 3.73 -8.42 0.36
N LEU A 70 4.81 -8.55 -0.42
CA LEU A 70 5.28 -7.47 -1.30
C LEU A 70 4.28 -7.16 -2.42
N SER A 71 3.67 -8.19 -3.01
CA SER A 71 2.60 -8.06 -4.01
C SER A 71 1.31 -7.50 -3.42
N GLY A 72 1.12 -7.59 -2.10
CA GLY A 72 0.12 -6.83 -1.38
C GLY A 72 0.57 -5.37 -1.18
N HIS A 73 1.77 -5.13 -0.66
CA HIS A 73 2.22 -3.79 -0.29
C HIS A 73 2.38 -2.84 -1.49
N VAL A 74 3.06 -3.26 -2.56
CA VAL A 74 3.41 -2.38 -3.69
C VAL A 74 2.18 -1.80 -4.39
N PRO A 75 1.17 -2.60 -4.80
CA PRO A 75 0.01 -2.05 -5.48
C PRO A 75 -0.81 -1.10 -4.61
N HIS A 76 -0.89 -1.36 -3.29
CA HIS A 76 -1.58 -0.46 -2.36
C HIS A 76 -0.82 0.86 -2.24
N SER A 77 0.51 0.83 -2.14
CA SER A 77 1.33 2.04 -2.12
C SER A 77 1.19 2.90 -3.39
N ILE A 78 0.86 2.28 -4.53
CA ILE A 78 0.53 2.99 -5.78
C ILE A 78 -0.91 3.52 -5.77
N PHE A 79 -1.86 2.76 -5.19
CA PHE A 79 -3.27 3.10 -5.16
C PHE A 79 -3.58 4.37 -4.34
N TRP A 80 -3.01 4.52 -3.14
CA TRP A 80 -3.33 5.68 -2.27
C TRP A 80 -3.00 7.05 -2.88
N PRO A 81 -1.85 7.27 -3.53
CA PRO A 81 -1.60 8.55 -4.20
C PRO A 81 -2.41 8.71 -5.50
N SER A 82 -2.77 7.62 -6.20
CA SER A 82 -3.52 7.72 -7.46
C SER A 82 -5.01 8.01 -7.27
N GLY A 83 -5.56 7.69 -6.09
CA GLY A 83 -6.95 7.97 -5.76
C GLY A 83 -7.26 9.46 -5.55
N SER A 84 -6.27 10.35 -5.51
CA SER A 84 -6.57 11.79 -5.45
C SER A 84 -7.28 12.17 -6.75
N SER A 85 -8.60 12.36 -6.67
CA SER A 85 -9.42 12.81 -7.80
C SER A 85 -8.70 13.95 -8.53
N PRO A 86 -8.64 13.94 -9.88
CA PRO A 86 -8.16 15.09 -10.63
C PRO A 86 -9.23 16.18 -10.63
N ARG A 87 -9.85 16.48 -9.48
CA ARG A 87 -10.39 17.81 -9.27
C ARG A 87 -9.17 18.70 -9.01
N ARG A 88 -8.48 19.03 -10.12
CA ARG A 88 -7.79 20.31 -10.23
C ARG A 88 -8.76 21.31 -9.63
N THR A 89 -8.40 21.88 -8.49
CA THR A 89 -8.84 23.22 -8.16
C THR A 89 -8.37 24.08 -9.32
N VAL A 90 -9.21 24.17 -10.36
CA VAL A 90 -9.20 25.37 -11.18
C VAL A 90 -9.45 26.47 -10.16
N GLY A 91 -8.45 27.32 -9.96
CA GLY A 91 -8.63 28.54 -9.18
C GLY A 91 -9.88 29.29 -9.69
N PRO A 92 -10.41 30.25 -8.92
CA PRO A 92 -11.73 30.86 -9.13
C PRO A 92 -11.94 31.61 -10.46
N TRP A 93 -11.09 31.42 -11.47
CA TRP A 93 -11.04 32.19 -12.72
C TRP A 93 -11.31 31.38 -13.99
N MET A 94 -11.65 30.09 -13.93
CA MET A 94 -12.00 29.31 -15.13
C MET A 94 -13.31 28.55 -14.96
N THR A 95 -14.42 29.22 -15.26
CA THR A 95 -15.68 28.58 -15.64
C THR A 95 -15.59 28.16 -17.11
N TRP A 96 -15.57 26.86 -17.39
CA TRP A 96 -15.81 26.34 -18.73
C TRP A 96 -17.32 26.24 -18.95
N SER A 97 -17.88 27.13 -19.77
CA SER A 97 -19.25 27.05 -20.26
C SER A 97 -19.28 26.15 -21.50
N GLY A 98 -19.70 24.89 -21.32
CA GLY A 98 -20.02 24.02 -22.44
C GLY A 98 -21.39 24.36 -23.01
N SER A 99 -21.40 24.79 -24.27
CA SER A 99 -22.52 24.61 -25.21
C SER A 99 -22.69 23.14 -25.59
#